data_AF-A0A7G8H5R3-F1
#
_entry.id   AF-A0A7G8H5R3-F1
#
_cell.length_a   1.000
_cell.length_b   1.000
_cell.length_c   1.000
_cell.angle_alpha   90.00
_cell.angle_beta   90.00
_cell.angle_gamma   90.00
#
_symmetry.space_group_name_H-M   'P 1'
#
loop_
_entity.id
_entity.type
_entity.pdbx_description
1 polymer ?
#
loop_
_entity_poly.entity_id
_entity_poly.type
_entity_poly.pdbx_seq_one_letter_code
_entity_poly.pdbx_strand_id
1 'polypeptide(L)'
;MATTPSPTGLSLGQALQDGWQVFRRSPWPFVGFVLLSFGCNLALDWLPAPANSLTSGLINLWVSIGLMRGVWLGLQGKQPTFGDLIKLNPGATWRLFSRQFVLGLLLTLISGAAFALAVNAAQASPLVEDLVSLSVGADGSDPSQLPVLLAALQALGLQLLSSPVAMLLLFLGSVLSLYIQVNQAFLGYLAVMKGLGPIQALQAGFTTVQ
;
A
#
# COMPACT_ATOMS: atom_id res chain seq x y z
N MET A 1 45.36 -9.09 1.82
CA MET A 1 44.10 -9.78 1.47
C MET A 1 42.96 -8.94 2.03
N ALA A 2 42.21 -8.25 1.17
CA ALA A 2 41.11 -7.39 1.60
C ALA A 2 39.92 -8.25 1.98
N THR A 3 39.50 -8.17 3.24
CA THR A 3 38.28 -8.81 3.72
C THR A 3 37.08 -8.08 3.12
N THR A 4 36.30 -8.78 2.33
CA THR A 4 34.99 -8.33 1.88
C THR A 4 34.11 -8.06 3.11
N PRO A 5 33.47 -6.88 3.24
CA PRO A 5 32.57 -6.62 4.36
C PRO A 5 31.38 -7.59 4.28
N SER A 6 31.18 -8.37 5.34
CA SER A 6 30.04 -9.27 5.50
C SER A 6 28.73 -8.47 5.35
N PRO A 7 27.72 -8.97 4.61
CA PRO A 7 26.45 -8.29 4.44
C PRO A 7 25.73 -8.30 5.78
N THR A 8 25.91 -7.22 6.54
CA THR A 8 25.36 -7.09 7.87
C THR A 8 23.87 -6.85 7.69
N GLY A 9 23.05 -7.86 7.94
CA GLY A 9 21.60 -7.76 7.86
C GLY A 9 21.11 -6.57 8.69
N LEU A 10 20.05 -5.92 8.22
CA LEU A 10 19.39 -4.83 8.94
C LEU A 10 18.97 -5.32 10.33
N SER A 11 19.69 -4.90 11.38
CA SER A 11 19.31 -5.18 12.76
C SER A 11 18.08 -4.33 13.08
N LEU A 12 16.90 -4.96 13.00
CA LEU A 12 15.62 -4.32 13.29
C LEU A 12 15.61 -3.67 14.68
N GLY A 13 16.25 -4.32 15.66
CA GLY A 13 16.38 -3.79 17.02
C GLY A 13 17.17 -2.48 17.09
N GLN A 14 18.29 -2.40 16.36
CA GLN A 14 19.09 -1.18 16.26
C GLN A 14 18.29 -0.06 15.59
N ALA A 15 17.63 -0.37 14.46
CA ALA A 15 16.84 0.61 13.70
C ALA A 15 15.66 1.17 14.52
N LEU A 16 14.98 0.33 15.30
CA LEU A 16 13.91 0.74 16.21
C LEU A 16 14.43 1.64 17.33
N GLN A 17 15.56 1.27 17.95
CA GLN A 17 16.17 2.05 19.02
C GLN A 17 16.62 3.43 18.52
N ASP A 18 17.23 3.48 17.33
CA ASP A 18 17.66 4.73 16.69
C ASP A 18 16.47 5.63 16.35
N GLY A 19 15.41 5.06 15.75
CA GLY A 19 14.16 5.79 15.46
C GLY A 19 13.48 6.31 16.72
N TRP A 20 13.46 5.51 17.79
CA TRP A 20 12.91 5.92 19.09
C TRP A 20 13.71 7.05 19.73
N GLN A 21 15.04 7.00 19.65
CA GLN A 21 15.89 8.09 20.13
C GLN A 21 15.64 9.39 19.37
N VAL A 22 15.48 9.33 18.04
CA VAL A 22 15.14 10.49 17.21
C VAL A 22 13.81 11.11 17.64
N PHE A 23 12.77 10.28 17.81
CA PHE A 23 11.46 10.75 18.25
C PHE A 23 11.53 11.42 19.62
N ARG A 24 12.25 10.82 20.58
CA ARG A 24 12.42 11.38 21.93
C ARG A 24 13.09 12.75 21.97
N ARG A 25 13.94 13.07 20.99
CA ARG A 25 14.64 14.37 20.93
C ARG A 25 13.73 15.50 20.45
N SER A 26 12.74 15.21 19.60
CA SER A 26 11.82 16.23 19.05
C SER A 26 10.45 15.60 18.73
N PRO A 27 9.62 15.28 19.74
CA PRO A 27 8.38 14.52 19.54
C PRO A 27 7.27 15.36 18.91
N TRP A 28 7.16 16.63 19.29
CA TRP A 28 6.02 17.49 18.92
C TRP A 28 5.87 17.74 17.42
N PRO A 29 6.94 17.95 16.63
CA PRO A 29 6.83 18.04 15.18
C PRO A 29 6.20 16.80 14.55
N PHE A 30 6.57 15.59 14.99
CA PHE A 30 5.98 14.35 14.48
C PHE A 30 4.52 14.21 14.90
N VAL A 31 4.20 14.46 16.18
CA VAL A 31 2.82 14.38 16.68
C VAL A 31 1.91 15.38 15.95
N GLY A 32 2.32 16.64 15.84
CA GLY A 32 1.55 17.66 15.13
C GLY A 32 1.36 17.31 13.66
N PHE A 33 2.36 16.72 13.02
CA PHE A 33 2.29 16.34 11.61
C PHE A 33 1.32 15.17 11.38
N VAL A 34 1.32 14.17 12.26
CA VAL A 34 0.36 13.07 12.23
C VAL A 34 -1.07 13.56 12.52
N LEU A 35 -1.24 14.49 13.47
CA LEU A 35 -2.54 15.10 13.74
C LEU A 35 -3.06 15.92 12.54
N LEU A 36 -2.19 16.68 11.89
CA LEU A 36 -2.54 17.39 10.66
C LEU A 36 -2.96 16.42 9.56
N SER A 37 -2.20 15.33 9.38
CA SER A 37 -2.55 14.27 8.42
C SER A 37 -3.91 13.67 8.71
N PHE A 38 -4.22 13.39 9.97
CA PHE A 38 -5.51 12.89 10.38
C PHE A 38 -6.62 13.87 10.05
N GLY A 39 -6.45 15.16 10.37
CA GLY A 39 -7.39 16.22 10.00
C GLY A 39 -7.60 16.35 8.50
N CYS A 40 -6.54 16.23 7.70
CA CYS A 40 -6.65 16.21 6.24
C CYS A 40 -7.44 15.00 5.73
N ASN A 41 -7.28 13.81 6.34
CA ASN A 41 -8.05 12.64 5.96
C ASN A 41 -9.54 12.78 6.33
N LEU A 42 -9.86 13.33 7.50
CA LEU A 42 -11.26 13.64 7.85
C LEU A 42 -11.90 14.64 6.88
N ALA A 43 -11.12 15.59 6.37
CA ALA A 43 -11.59 16.53 5.36
C ALA A 43 -11.90 15.86 4.01
N LEU A 44 -11.41 14.64 3.75
CA LEU A 44 -11.70 13.92 2.52
C LEU A 44 -13.11 13.33 2.47
N ASP A 45 -13.76 13.15 3.62
CA ASP A 45 -15.13 12.64 3.68
C ASP A 45 -16.14 13.57 2.99
N TRP A 46 -15.74 14.83 2.76
CA TRP A 46 -16.51 15.83 2.00
C TRP A 46 -16.36 15.69 0.48
N LEU A 47 -15.43 14.87 -0.01
CA LEU A 47 -15.20 14.65 -1.44
C LEU A 47 -15.97 13.41 -1.93
N PRO A 48 -16.64 13.48 -3.09
CA PRO A 48 -17.25 12.30 -3.69
C PRO A 48 -16.18 11.30 -4.14
N ALA A 49 -16.53 10.01 -4.13
CA ALA A 49 -15.72 9.00 -4.80
C ALA A 49 -15.78 9.21 -6.33
N PRO A 50 -14.68 9.01 -7.09
CA PRO A 50 -13.38 8.49 -6.66
C PRO A 50 -12.37 9.55 -6.23
N ALA A 51 -12.72 10.85 -6.24
CA ALA A 51 -11.79 11.93 -5.93
C ALA A 51 -11.19 11.79 -4.53
N ASN A 52 -12.00 11.41 -3.53
CA ASN A 52 -11.53 11.09 -2.18
C ASN A 52 -10.38 10.05 -2.20
N SER A 53 -10.56 8.93 -2.91
CA SER A 53 -9.55 7.85 -2.98
C SER A 53 -8.22 8.32 -3.57
N LEU A 54 -8.25 9.12 -4.64
CA LEU A 54 -7.04 9.68 -5.26
C LEU A 54 -6.33 10.66 -4.32
N THR A 55 -7.09 11.56 -3.68
CA THR A 55 -6.53 12.55 -2.76
C THR A 55 -5.97 11.89 -1.49
N SER A 56 -6.63 10.84 -0.98
CA SER A 56 -6.13 10.03 0.14
C SER A 56 -4.78 9.40 -0.18
N GLY A 57 -4.63 8.82 -1.38
CA GLY A 57 -3.35 8.29 -1.86
C GLY A 57 -2.24 9.35 -1.87
N LEU A 58 -2.53 10.57 -2.32
CA LEU A 58 -1.56 11.67 -2.34
C LEU A 58 -1.19 12.14 -0.92
N ILE A 59 -2.16 12.25 -0.01
CA ILE A 59 -1.91 12.62 1.38
C ILE A 59 -1.04 11.56 2.06
N ASN A 60 -1.35 10.27 1.89
CA ASN A 60 -0.58 9.18 2.50
C ASN A 60 0.90 9.19 2.03
N LEU A 61 1.14 9.49 0.76
CA LEU A 61 2.49 9.65 0.23
C LEU A 61 3.20 10.87 0.81
N TRP A 62 2.53 12.02 0.86
CA TRP A 62 3.09 13.22 1.46
C TRP A 62 3.49 13.00 2.93
N VAL A 63 2.64 12.33 3.70
CA VAL A 63 2.89 11.97 5.10
C VAL A 63 4.10 11.05 5.20
N SER A 64 4.14 9.99 4.39
CA SER A 64 5.24 9.04 4.39
C SER A 64 6.59 9.71 4.08
N ILE A 65 6.62 10.61 3.07
CA ILE A 65 7.82 11.38 2.72
C ILE A 65 8.23 12.33 3.85
N GLY A 66 7.26 13.02 4.45
CA GLY A 66 7.49 13.95 5.55
C GLY A 66 8.09 13.27 6.78
N LEU A 67 7.52 12.12 7.19
CA LEU A 67 8.01 11.32 8.30
C LEU A 67 9.42 10.77 8.02
N MET A 68 9.64 10.21 6.82
CA MET A 68 10.94 9.66 6.43
C MET A 68 12.03 10.74 6.46
N ARG A 69 11.73 11.93 5.95
CA ARG A 69 12.63 13.10 6.00
C ARG A 69 12.91 13.52 7.44
N GLY A 70 11.90 13.56 8.30
CA GLY A 70 12.05 13.89 9.72
C GLY A 70 12.96 12.91 10.46
N VAL A 71 12.76 11.60 10.23
CA VAL A 71 13.61 10.55 10.82
C VAL A 71 15.05 10.68 10.33
N TRP A 72 15.25 10.87 9.03
CA TRP A 72 16.59 11.02 8.44
C TRP A 72 17.35 12.23 9.00
N LEU A 73 16.68 13.37 9.16
CA LEU A 73 17.28 14.56 9.80
C LEU A 73 17.68 14.27 11.25
N GLY A 74 16.83 13.56 12.00
CA GLY A 74 17.12 13.15 13.37
C GLY A 74 18.30 12.19 13.50
N LEU A 75 18.43 11.23 12.57
CA LEU A 75 19.57 10.31 12.52
C LEU A 75 20.89 11.04 12.21
N GLN A 76 20.84 12.14 11.45
CA GLN A 76 21.99 13.03 11.24
C GLN A 76 22.30 13.95 12.43
N GLY A 77 21.57 13.81 13.54
CA GLY A 77 21.74 14.64 14.75
C GLY A 77 21.07 16.01 14.68
N LYS A 78 20.35 16.34 13.60
CA LYS A 78 19.57 17.59 13.50
C LYS A 78 18.22 17.43 14.19
N GLN A 79 17.72 18.48 14.84
CA GLN A 79 16.36 18.45 15.39
C GLN A 79 15.35 18.68 14.25
N PRO A 80 14.49 17.70 13.93
CA PRO A 80 13.45 17.89 12.92
C PRO A 80 12.44 18.92 13.42
N THR A 81 12.08 19.88 12.55
CA THR A 81 11.07 20.90 12.83
C THR A 81 9.77 20.61 12.07
N PHE A 82 8.63 21.15 12.52
CA PHE A 82 7.35 20.95 11.85
C PHE A 82 7.36 21.42 10.38
N GLY A 83 8.05 22.52 10.11
CA GLY A 83 8.26 23.05 8.76
C GLY A 83 9.02 22.09 7.85
N ASP A 84 9.92 21.28 8.40
CA ASP A 84 10.63 20.26 7.62
C ASP A 84 9.73 19.07 7.30
N LEU A 85 8.76 18.72 8.14
CA LEU A 85 7.82 17.64 7.85
C LEU A 85 6.77 18.06 6.82
N ILE A 86 6.22 19.28 6.94
CA ILE A 86 5.11 19.76 6.10
C ILE A 86 5.51 20.07 4.64
N LYS A 87 6.80 20.37 4.37
CA LYS A 87 7.30 20.75 3.05
C LYS A 87 6.86 19.80 1.94
N LEU A 88 6.07 20.29 0.99
CA LEU A 88 5.69 19.57 -0.21
C LEU A 88 6.93 19.40 -1.12
N ASN A 89 7.23 18.16 -1.49
CA ASN A 89 8.20 17.85 -2.53
C ASN A 89 7.43 17.27 -3.73
N PRO A 90 6.91 18.12 -4.63
CA PRO A 90 5.99 17.66 -5.68
C PRO A 90 6.67 16.66 -6.63
N GLY A 91 7.97 16.83 -6.91
CA GLY A 91 8.72 15.89 -7.73
C GLY A 91 8.84 14.50 -7.10
N ALA A 92 9.22 14.42 -5.83
CA ALA A 92 9.30 13.13 -5.12
C ALA A 92 7.91 12.49 -4.93
N THR A 93 6.91 13.30 -4.59
CA THR A 93 5.52 12.86 -4.37
C THR A 93 4.93 12.29 -5.65
N TRP A 94 5.06 12.99 -6.78
CA TRP A 94 4.56 12.53 -8.08
C TRP A 94 5.26 11.26 -8.56
N ARG A 95 6.58 11.14 -8.36
CA ARG A 95 7.35 9.94 -8.71
C ARG A 95 6.93 8.72 -7.90
N LEU A 96 6.64 8.89 -6.61
CA LEU A 96 6.15 7.80 -5.76
C LEU A 96 4.69 7.46 -6.08
N PHE A 97 3.85 8.47 -6.32
CA PHE A 97 2.46 8.29 -6.70
C PHE A 97 2.31 7.53 -8.00
N SER A 98 2.99 7.96 -9.07
CA SER A 98 2.95 7.28 -10.36
C SER A 98 3.43 5.82 -10.26
N ARG A 99 4.41 5.52 -9.39
CA ARG A 99 4.85 4.14 -9.14
C ARG A 99 3.80 3.31 -8.42
N GLN A 100 3.25 3.85 -7.33
CA GLN A 100 2.19 3.15 -6.59
C GLN A 100 0.95 2.96 -7.43
N PHE A 101 0.65 3.90 -8.32
CA PHE A 101 -0.44 3.79 -9.27
C PHE A 101 -0.19 2.67 -10.30
N VAL A 102 0.98 2.65 -10.95
CA VAL A 102 1.33 1.58 -11.92
C VAL A 102 1.39 0.22 -11.24
N LEU A 103 1.96 0.14 -10.04
CA LEU A 103 1.98 -1.07 -9.23
C LEU A 103 0.56 -1.52 -8.87
N GLY A 104 -0.26 -0.61 -8.35
CA GLY A 104 -1.65 -0.88 -7.99
C GLY A 104 -2.44 -1.39 -9.18
N LEU A 105 -2.26 -0.78 -10.36
CA LEU A 105 -2.87 -1.22 -11.61
C LEU A 105 -2.42 -2.64 -11.98
N LEU A 106 -1.11 -2.91 -11.96
CA LEU A 106 -0.55 -4.23 -12.26
C LEU A 106 -1.06 -5.29 -11.27
N LEU A 107 -1.07 -5.01 -9.97
CA LEU A 107 -1.58 -5.91 -8.94
C LEU A 107 -3.08 -6.14 -9.09
N THR A 108 -3.84 -5.12 -9.47
CA THR A 108 -5.27 -5.24 -9.76
C THR A 108 -5.50 -6.17 -10.96
N LEU A 109 -4.69 -6.04 -12.02
CA LEU A 109 -4.78 -6.92 -13.18
C LEU A 109 -4.40 -8.36 -12.84
N ILE A 110 -3.30 -8.59 -12.10
CA ILE A 110 -2.88 -9.94 -11.70
C ILE A 110 -3.91 -10.58 -10.77
N SER A 111 -4.36 -9.85 -9.74
CA SER A 111 -5.32 -10.36 -8.76
C SER A 111 -6.69 -10.58 -9.40
N GLY A 112 -7.12 -9.67 -10.29
CA GLY A 112 -8.34 -9.80 -11.06
C GLY A 112 -8.31 -10.99 -12.02
N ALA A 113 -7.19 -11.24 -12.69
CA ALA A 113 -7.01 -12.42 -13.54
C ALA A 113 -7.04 -13.72 -12.72
N ALA A 114 -6.32 -13.77 -11.59
CA ALA A 114 -6.33 -14.94 -10.69
C ALA A 114 -7.74 -15.22 -10.15
N PHE A 115 -8.47 -14.17 -9.76
CA PHE A 115 -9.86 -14.26 -9.32
C PHE A 115 -10.79 -14.73 -10.45
N ALA A 116 -10.70 -14.15 -11.66
CA ALA A 116 -11.52 -14.56 -12.80
C ALA A 116 -11.29 -16.03 -13.19
N LEU A 117 -10.03 -16.48 -13.18
CA LEU A 117 -9.68 -17.88 -13.40
C LEU A 117 -10.24 -18.78 -12.30
N ALA A 118 -10.18 -18.35 -11.04
CA ALA A 118 -10.74 -19.11 -9.91
C ALA A 118 -12.27 -19.22 -9.99
N VAL A 119 -12.96 -18.13 -10.33
CA VAL A 119 -14.41 -18.10 -10.57
C VAL A 119 -14.78 -19.05 -11.70
N ASN A 120 -14.05 -19.01 -12.81
CA ASN A 120 -14.28 -19.91 -13.93
C ASN A 120 -14.06 -21.38 -13.54
N ALA A 121 -12.97 -21.67 -12.82
CA ALA A 121 -12.65 -23.03 -12.33
C ALA A 121 -13.67 -23.55 -11.29
N ALA A 122 -14.30 -22.68 -10.52
CA ALA A 122 -15.36 -23.02 -9.57
C ALA A 122 -16.76 -23.03 -10.18
N GLN A 123 -16.90 -22.72 -11.49
CA GLN A 123 -18.18 -22.52 -12.16
C GLN A 123 -19.07 -21.49 -11.43
N ALA A 124 -18.44 -20.49 -10.82
CA ALA A 124 -19.08 -19.49 -9.97
C ALA A 124 -19.47 -18.20 -10.72
N SER A 125 -19.33 -18.17 -12.05
CA SER A 125 -19.71 -17.02 -12.89
C SER A 125 -21.11 -16.46 -12.60
N PRO A 126 -22.19 -17.27 -12.47
CA PRO A 126 -23.53 -16.72 -12.20
C PRO A 126 -23.59 -16.00 -10.84
N LEU A 127 -22.84 -16.47 -9.83
CA LEU A 127 -22.80 -15.81 -8.52
C LEU A 127 -22.11 -14.44 -8.59
N VAL A 128 -21.13 -14.28 -9.48
CA VAL A 128 -20.47 -12.99 -9.71
C VAL A 128 -21.42 -12.04 -10.45
N GLU A 129 -22.17 -12.52 -11.43
CA GLU A 129 -23.18 -11.72 -12.14
C GLU A 129 -24.29 -11.24 -11.19
N ASP A 130 -24.78 -12.12 -10.31
CA ASP A 130 -25.74 -11.79 -9.26
C ASP A 130 -25.17 -10.70 -8.33
N LEU A 131 -23.93 -10.86 -7.86
CA LEU A 131 -23.25 -9.86 -7.02
C LEU A 131 -23.10 -8.51 -7.72
N VAL A 132 -22.73 -8.51 -9.00
CA VAL A 132 -22.62 -7.28 -9.78
C VAL A 132 -23.99 -6.62 -9.91
N SER A 133 -25.03 -7.38 -10.23
CA SER A 133 -26.40 -6.85 -10.35
C SER A 133 -26.90 -6.24 -9.04
N LEU A 134 -26.64 -6.92 -7.91
CA LEU A 134 -26.97 -6.43 -6.57
C LEU A 134 -26.21 -5.15 -6.25
N SER A 135 -24.92 -5.07 -6.59
CA SER A 135 -24.12 -3.87 -6.34
C SER A 135 -24.54 -2.66 -7.17
N VAL A 136 -24.97 -2.87 -8.42
CA VAL A 136 -25.41 -1.79 -9.32
C VAL A 136 -26.81 -1.30 -8.96
N GLY A 137 -27.68 -2.21 -8.48
CA GLY A 137 -29.02 -1.88 -8.00
C GLY A 137 -29.09 -1.45 -6.54
N ALA A 138 -27.97 -1.43 -5.81
CA ALA A 138 -27.95 -1.15 -4.39
C ALA A 138 -28.27 0.32 -4.09
N ASP A 139 -29.19 0.52 -3.16
CA ASP A 139 -29.47 1.80 -2.52
C ASP A 139 -28.83 1.77 -1.13
N GLY A 140 -27.77 2.56 -0.95
CA GLY A 140 -27.01 2.60 0.31
C GLY A 140 -27.81 3.09 1.51
N SER A 141 -29.03 3.60 1.31
CA SER A 141 -29.94 4.01 2.39
C SER A 141 -30.85 2.89 2.88
N ASP A 142 -30.90 1.75 2.19
CA ASP A 142 -31.76 0.63 2.52
C ASP A 142 -31.05 -0.39 3.44
N PRO A 143 -31.44 -0.50 4.73
CA PRO A 143 -30.80 -1.39 5.69
C PRO A 143 -31.03 -2.88 5.37
N SER A 144 -31.99 -3.22 4.49
CA SER A 144 -32.31 -4.60 4.14
C SER A 144 -31.36 -5.22 3.10
N GLN A 145 -30.50 -4.41 2.46
CA GLN A 145 -29.59 -4.87 1.40
C GLN A 145 -28.31 -5.51 1.93
N LEU A 146 -27.85 -5.10 3.13
CA LEU A 146 -26.67 -5.67 3.78
C LEU A 146 -26.73 -7.20 3.96
N PRO A 147 -27.81 -7.80 4.50
CA PRO A 147 -27.89 -9.25 4.63
C PRO A 147 -27.93 -9.97 3.28
N VAL A 148 -28.56 -9.38 2.26
CA VAL A 148 -28.62 -9.96 0.90
C VAL A 148 -27.23 -9.98 0.26
N LEU A 149 -26.50 -8.86 0.33
CA LEU A 149 -25.14 -8.77 -0.15
C LEU A 149 -24.21 -9.75 0.56
N LEU A 150 -24.33 -9.86 1.89
CA LEU A 150 -23.54 -10.79 2.69
C LEU A 150 -23.82 -12.25 2.30
N ALA A 151 -25.09 -12.62 2.09
CA ALA A 151 -25.47 -13.95 1.66
C ALA A 151 -24.91 -14.30 0.27
N ALA A 152 -24.97 -13.36 -0.68
CA ALA A 152 -24.40 -13.53 -2.01
C ALA A 152 -22.86 -13.69 -1.96
N LEU A 153 -22.17 -12.88 -1.15
CA LEU A 153 -20.73 -13.00 -0.91
C LEU A 153 -20.37 -14.34 -0.27
N GLN A 154 -21.16 -14.80 0.70
CA GLN A 154 -20.95 -16.09 1.35
C GLN A 154 -21.14 -17.25 0.36
N ALA A 155 -22.17 -17.20 -0.48
CA ALA A 155 -22.42 -18.21 -1.51
C ALA A 155 -21.24 -18.30 -2.49
N LEU A 156 -20.75 -17.15 -2.98
CA LEU A 156 -19.55 -17.11 -3.82
C LEU A 156 -18.33 -17.68 -3.11
N GLY A 157 -18.11 -17.30 -1.85
CA GLY A 157 -16.99 -17.78 -1.04
C GLY A 157 -17.01 -19.30 -0.86
N LEU A 158 -18.16 -19.87 -0.49
CA LEU A 158 -18.34 -21.31 -0.36
C LEU A 158 -18.14 -22.05 -1.69
N GLN A 159 -18.65 -21.49 -2.79
CA GLN A 159 -18.47 -22.07 -4.12
C GLN A 159 -16.99 -22.09 -4.52
N LEU A 160 -16.25 -21.00 -4.30
CA LEU A 160 -14.81 -20.95 -4.56
C LEU A 160 -14.02 -21.95 -3.71
N LEU A 161 -14.37 -22.08 -2.43
CA LEU A 161 -13.73 -23.03 -1.51
C LEU A 161 -14.05 -24.50 -1.85
N SER A 162 -15.17 -24.76 -2.52
CA SER A 162 -15.51 -26.13 -2.95
C SER A 162 -14.63 -26.64 -4.10
N SER A 163 -13.95 -25.74 -4.83
CA SER A 163 -13.07 -26.09 -5.95
C SER A 163 -11.59 -26.04 -5.55
N PRO A 164 -10.88 -27.20 -5.51
CA PRO A 164 -9.45 -27.24 -5.21
C PRO A 164 -8.61 -26.41 -6.19
N VAL A 165 -9.03 -26.34 -7.46
CA VAL A 165 -8.36 -25.56 -8.51
C VAL A 165 -8.53 -24.06 -8.25
N ALA A 166 -9.74 -23.62 -7.88
CA ALA A 166 -10.00 -22.23 -7.55
C ALA A 166 -9.18 -21.79 -6.32
N MET A 167 -9.12 -22.63 -5.28
CA MET A 167 -8.28 -22.37 -4.11
C MET A 167 -6.80 -22.24 -4.46
N LEU A 168 -6.28 -23.12 -5.32
CA LEU A 168 -4.89 -23.07 -5.77
C LEU A 168 -4.62 -21.78 -6.55
N LEU A 169 -5.51 -21.37 -7.45
CA LEU A 169 -5.38 -20.13 -8.22
C LEU A 169 -5.42 -18.89 -7.33
N LEU A 170 -6.33 -18.84 -6.36
CA LEU A 170 -6.39 -17.76 -5.36
C LEU A 170 -5.14 -17.74 -4.49
N PHE A 171 -4.65 -18.90 -4.06
CA PHE A 171 -3.42 -19.02 -3.28
C PHE A 171 -2.22 -18.51 -4.08
N LEU A 172 -2.00 -19.01 -5.31
CA LEU A 172 -0.91 -18.56 -6.17
C LEU A 172 -1.00 -17.07 -6.48
N GLY A 173 -2.20 -16.56 -6.80
CA GLY A 173 -2.44 -15.13 -7.01
C GLY A 173 -2.10 -14.30 -5.78
N SER A 174 -2.48 -14.76 -4.60
CA SER A 174 -2.18 -14.08 -3.33
C SER A 174 -0.69 -14.09 -3.00
N VAL A 175 0.00 -15.22 -3.19
CA VAL A 175 1.45 -15.36 -2.97
C VAL A 175 2.21 -14.46 -3.93
N LEU A 176 1.83 -14.45 -5.21
CA LEU A 176 2.45 -13.57 -6.21
C LEU A 176 2.22 -12.09 -5.88
N SER A 177 1.00 -11.72 -5.50
CA SER A 177 0.67 -10.35 -5.10
C SER A 177 1.44 -9.93 -3.85
N LEU A 178 1.54 -10.80 -2.85
CA LEU A 178 2.30 -10.55 -1.63
C LEU A 178 3.80 -10.45 -1.89
N TYR A 179 4.35 -11.35 -2.71
CA TYR A 179 5.74 -11.30 -3.14
C TYR A 179 6.08 -9.97 -3.82
N ILE A 180 5.23 -9.52 -4.75
CA ILE A 180 5.38 -8.22 -5.40
C ILE A 180 5.27 -7.10 -4.38
N GLN A 181 4.25 -7.07 -3.52
CA GLN A 181 4.06 -6.02 -2.52
C GLN A 181 5.24 -5.92 -1.54
N VAL A 182 5.72 -7.04 -1.02
CA VAL A 182 6.88 -7.09 -0.10
C VAL A 182 8.14 -6.60 -0.80
N ASN A 183 8.39 -7.07 -2.03
CA ASN A 183 9.54 -6.61 -2.81
C ASN A 183 9.47 -5.09 -3.12
N GLN A 184 8.27 -4.52 -3.12
CA GLN A 184 8.01 -3.12 -3.50
C GLN A 184 7.98 -2.18 -2.29
N ALA A 185 7.79 -2.69 -1.08
CA ALA A 185 7.93 -1.93 0.16
C ALA A 185 9.30 -1.23 0.27
N PHE A 186 10.34 -1.83 -0.31
CA PHE A 186 11.71 -1.29 -0.31
C PHE A 186 11.99 -0.25 -1.41
N LEU A 187 11.12 -0.12 -2.43
CA LEU A 187 11.34 0.83 -3.53
C LEU A 187 11.04 2.28 -3.17
N GLY A 188 10.14 2.53 -2.22
CA GLY A 188 9.93 3.87 -1.68
C GLY A 188 11.21 4.47 -1.11
N TYR A 189 12.01 3.63 -0.43
CA TYR A 189 13.30 4.00 0.14
C TYR A 189 14.37 4.23 -0.93
N LEU A 190 14.48 3.37 -1.95
CA LEU A 190 15.44 3.53 -3.04
C LEU A 190 15.11 4.74 -3.95
N ALA A 191 13.83 5.04 -4.15
CA ALA A 191 13.37 6.17 -4.94
C ALA A 191 13.76 7.52 -4.32
N VAL A 192 13.57 7.64 -3.00
CA VAL A 192 13.91 8.84 -2.23
C VAL A 192 15.43 9.00 -2.11
N MET A 193 16.18 7.90 -1.99
CA MET A 193 17.63 7.93 -1.76
C MET A 193 18.47 8.05 -3.04
N LYS A 194 18.06 7.45 -4.17
CA LYS A 194 18.92 7.36 -5.38
C LYS A 194 18.37 8.05 -6.62
N GLY A 195 17.13 8.55 -6.62
CA GLY A 195 16.59 9.25 -7.78
C GLY A 195 16.47 8.38 -9.05
N LEU A 196 16.47 7.04 -8.92
CA LEU A 196 16.36 6.09 -10.04
C LEU A 196 15.00 6.15 -10.73
N GLY A 197 14.90 5.76 -12.00
CA GLY A 197 13.65 5.67 -12.77
C GLY A 197 12.74 4.49 -12.36
N PRO A 198 11.47 4.44 -12.83
CA PRO A 198 10.47 3.45 -12.40
C PRO A 198 10.86 1.99 -12.72
N ILE A 199 11.35 1.71 -13.93
CA ILE A 199 11.75 0.35 -14.34
C ILE A 199 13.04 -0.09 -13.64
N GLN A 200 13.98 0.85 -13.42
CA GLN A 200 15.25 0.59 -12.75
C GLN A 200 15.06 0.29 -11.25
N ALA A 201 14.07 0.91 -10.62
CA ALA A 201 13.70 0.59 -9.25
C ALA A 201 13.11 -0.83 -9.16
N LEU A 202 12.20 -1.20 -10.08
CA LEU A 202 11.65 -2.57 -10.17
C LEU A 202 12.76 -3.64 -10.32
N GLN A 203 13.72 -3.42 -11.22
CA GLN A 203 14.86 -4.33 -11.40
C GLN A 203 15.76 -4.39 -10.16
N ALA A 204 16.00 -3.25 -9.49
CA ALA A 204 16.81 -3.21 -8.27
C ALA A 204 16.14 -3.92 -7.07
N GLY A 205 14.81 -3.90 -6.97
CA GLY A 205 14.08 -4.67 -5.94
C GLY A 205 14.32 -6.17 -6.10
N PHE A 206 14.12 -6.68 -7.32
CA PHE A 206 14.34 -8.10 -7.64
C PHE A 206 15.79 -8.59 -7.44
N THR A 207 16.79 -7.70 -7.51
CA THR A 207 18.19 -8.08 -7.27
C THR A 207 18.63 -7.96 -5.81
N THR A 208 17.89 -7.24 -4.97
CA THR A 208 18.28 -6.99 -3.57
C THR A 208 17.67 -8.02 -2.62
N VAL A 209 16.51 -8.58 -2.95
CA VAL A 209 15.88 -9.66 -2.20
C VAL A 209 16.32 -10.99 -2.83
N GLN A 210 17.42 -11.55 -2.33
CA GLN A 210 17.77 -12.97 -2.49
C GLN A 210 17.30 -13.75 -1.27
#